data_AF-A0A379PIJ6-F1
#
_entry.id   AF-A0A379PIJ6-F1
#
_cell.length_a   1.000
_cell.length_b   1.000
_cell.length_c   1.000
_cell.angle_alpha   90.00
_cell.angle_beta   90.00
_cell.angle_gamma   90.00
#
_symmetry.space_group_name_H-M   'P 1'
#
loop_
_entity.id
_entity.type
_entity.pdbx_description
1 polymer ?
#
loop_
_entity_poly.entity_id
_entity_poly.type
_entity_poly.pdbx_seq_one_letter_code
_entity_poly.pdbx_strand_id
1 'polypeptide(L)'
;MLIPHTLLEADTLDELLTDFVTRVGTDDDPTPVTQRKAQLLRQLETEQVFVTFNYEHMQACLVPRSELSDAAIQEFKESRQAMIDEAAEQAEELKAKNDFTNLHGKMTHAGVFPIELGRTVMSGATNALMQEGRYSLQQLQDLLYRHSTGEYGSVCWADKLRNLQSIHSKGYMLSRYTLGGVDLYVEMLEGWHQTMVMLVSER
;
A
#
# COMPACT_ATOMS: atom_id res chain seq x y z
N MET A 1 8.21 19.57 15.61
CA MET A 1 7.75 18.35 14.92
C MET A 1 8.65 17.22 15.38
N LEU A 2 8.06 16.15 15.93
CA LEU A 2 8.82 14.99 16.39
C LEU A 2 8.97 13.99 15.25
N ILE A 3 10.14 13.39 15.13
CA ILE A 3 10.50 12.49 14.04
C ILE A 3 10.77 11.10 14.63
N PRO A 4 10.14 10.02 14.12
CA PRO A 4 10.50 8.67 14.52
C PRO A 4 11.97 8.40 14.19
N HIS A 5 12.76 7.92 15.15
CA HIS A 5 14.17 7.60 14.92
C HIS A 5 14.37 6.56 13.81
N THR A 6 13.37 5.71 13.57
CA THR A 6 13.33 4.71 12.49
C THR A 6 13.22 5.31 11.09
N LEU A 7 12.93 6.61 10.96
CA LEU A 7 12.94 7.31 9.67
C LEU A 7 14.28 7.92 9.31
N LEU A 8 15.23 7.97 10.25
CA LEU A 8 16.56 8.46 9.97
C LEU A 8 17.39 7.36 9.31
N GLU A 9 18.19 7.74 8.33
CA GLU A 9 19.24 6.88 7.80
C GLU A 9 20.16 6.43 8.94
N ALA A 10 20.66 5.20 8.87
CA ALA A 10 21.43 4.59 9.96
C ALA A 10 22.65 5.43 10.35
N ASP A 11 23.37 5.95 9.36
CA ASP A 11 24.55 6.81 9.58
C ASP A 11 24.15 8.16 10.21
N THR A 12 23.04 8.76 9.77
CA THR A 12 22.52 10.02 10.34
C THR A 12 22.09 9.85 11.80
N LEU A 13 21.44 8.73 12.12
CA LEU A 13 21.09 8.41 13.50
C LEU A 13 22.34 8.18 14.35
N ASP A 14 23.33 7.44 13.85
CA ASP A 14 24.58 7.20 14.59
C ASP A 14 25.35 8.50 14.83
N GLU A 15 25.41 9.41 13.86
CA GLU A 15 26.01 10.74 14.01
C GLU A 15 25.27 11.57 15.08
N LEU A 16 23.93 11.59 15.04
CA LEU A 16 23.11 12.29 16.03
C LEU A 16 23.32 11.73 17.45
N LEU A 17 23.36 10.41 17.59
CA LEU A 17 23.65 9.74 18.86
C LEU A 17 25.07 10.06 19.33
N THR A 18 26.04 10.09 18.40
CA THR A 18 27.44 10.46 18.69
C THR A 18 27.53 11.87 19.24
N ASP A 19 27.00 12.87 18.51
CA ASP A 19 27.05 14.28 18.93
C ASP A 19 26.50 14.44 20.34
N PHE A 20 25.35 13.82 20.61
CA PHE A 20 24.70 13.91 21.92
C PHE A 20 25.55 13.32 23.05
N VAL A 21 26.14 12.13 22.86
CA VAL A 21 26.95 11.49 23.90
C VAL A 21 28.36 12.07 24.00
N THR A 22 28.85 12.80 23.00
CA THR A 22 30.19 13.43 23.03
C THR A 22 30.17 14.92 23.39
N ARG A 23 28.99 15.52 23.60
CA ARG A 23 28.88 16.92 24.00
C ARG A 23 29.52 17.19 25.37
N VAL A 24 30.23 18.32 25.44
CA VAL A 24 31.02 18.80 26.59
C VAL A 24 30.14 18.86 27.85
N GLY A 25 30.48 18.06 28.86
CA GLY A 25 29.67 17.81 30.06
C GLY A 25 29.48 16.32 30.40
N THR A 26 29.92 15.43 29.51
CA THR A 26 29.92 13.95 29.71
C THR A 26 31.33 13.35 29.91
N ASP A 27 32.38 14.18 30.01
CA ASP A 27 33.78 13.73 30.11
C ASP A 27 34.12 12.98 31.41
N ASP A 28 33.32 13.14 32.47
CA ASP A 28 33.50 12.44 33.75
C ASP A 28 32.77 11.08 33.82
N ASP A 29 32.00 10.70 32.79
CA ASP A 29 31.34 9.39 32.74
C ASP A 29 32.29 8.33 32.14
N PRO A 30 32.79 7.35 32.94
CA PRO A 30 33.69 6.31 32.45
C PRO A 30 33.01 5.32 31.48
N THR A 31 31.70 5.45 31.24
CA THR A 31 30.94 4.57 30.36
C THR A 31 31.38 4.73 28.89
N PRO A 32 31.75 3.64 28.20
CA PRO A 32 32.14 3.69 26.78
C PRO A 32 31.06 4.34 25.91
N VAL A 33 31.50 5.13 24.91
CA VAL A 33 30.62 5.82 23.95
C VAL A 33 29.59 4.86 23.32
N THR A 34 30.03 3.65 22.97
CA THR A 34 29.15 2.62 22.40
C THR A 34 28.03 2.18 23.36
N GLN A 35 28.32 2.07 24.65
CA GLN A 35 27.31 1.74 25.66
C GLN A 35 26.35 2.91 25.88
N ARG A 36 26.85 4.14 25.88
CA ARG A 36 26.01 5.35 26.00
C ARG A 36 25.09 5.52 24.79
N LYS A 37 25.57 5.28 23.57
CA LYS A 37 24.74 5.23 22.36
C LYS A 37 23.64 4.18 22.48
N ALA A 38 23.97 2.97 22.93
CA ALA A 38 22.98 1.90 23.12
C ALA A 38 21.93 2.24 24.18
N GLN A 39 22.31 2.91 25.28
CA GLN A 39 21.37 3.41 26.29
C GLN A 39 20.45 4.48 25.71
N LEU A 40 21.00 5.42 24.94
CA LEU A 40 20.23 6.48 24.30
C LEU A 40 19.27 5.95 23.24
N LEU A 41 19.68 4.93 22.48
CA LEU A 41 18.81 4.22 21.54
C LEU A 41 17.64 3.55 22.28
N ARG A 42 17.88 2.88 23.42
CA ARG A 42 16.79 2.35 24.26
C ARG A 42 15.86 3.43 24.79
N GLN A 43 16.36 4.63 25.08
CA GLN A 43 15.53 5.76 25.50
C GLN A 43 14.65 6.30 24.36
N LEU A 44 15.14 6.26 23.12
CA LEU A 44 14.34 6.54 21.92
C LEU A 44 13.26 5.45 21.70
N GLU A 45 13.60 4.17 21.88
CA GLU A 45 12.66 3.04 21.77
C GLU A 45 11.56 3.09 22.85
N THR A 46 11.91 3.50 24.06
CA THR A 46 11.00 3.60 25.21
C THR A 46 10.33 4.97 25.36
N GLU A 47 10.45 5.83 24.34
CA GLU A 47 9.81 7.17 24.28
C GLU A 47 10.16 8.08 25.47
N GLN A 48 11.36 7.92 26.03
CA GLN A 48 11.93 8.81 27.05
C GLN A 48 12.67 10.00 26.43
N VAL A 49 13.18 9.81 25.21
CA VAL A 49 13.81 10.83 24.37
C VAL A 49 13.16 10.76 22.99
N PHE A 50 13.07 11.90 22.31
CA PHE A 50 12.53 12.01 20.96
C PHE A 50 13.51 12.75 20.06
N VAL A 51 13.45 12.47 18.76
CA VAL A 51 14.12 13.28 17.74
C VAL A 51 13.19 14.44 17.36
N THR A 52 13.74 15.64 17.28
CA THR A 52 13.05 16.83 16.74
C THR A 52 13.96 17.50 15.71
N PHE A 53 13.38 18.26 14.79
CA PHE A 53 14.15 19.07 13.85
C PHE A 53 14.16 20.54 14.32
N ASN A 54 15.35 21.08 14.56
CA ASN A 54 15.53 22.49 14.84
C ASN A 54 15.68 23.26 13.53
N TYR A 55 14.67 24.07 13.20
CA TYR A 55 14.63 24.87 11.97
C TYR A 55 15.57 26.08 11.97
N GLU A 56 15.98 26.59 13.14
CA GLU A 56 16.92 27.70 13.23
C GLU A 56 18.33 27.26 12.82
N HIS A 57 18.69 26.04 13.20
CA HIS A 57 20.01 25.45 12.91
C HIS A 57 19.98 24.41 11.79
N MET A 58 18.81 24.17 11.20
CA MET A 58 18.59 23.18 10.13
C MET A 58 19.19 21.80 10.46
N GLN A 59 19.03 21.35 11.71
CA GLN A 59 19.63 20.10 12.21
C GLN A 59 18.67 19.29 13.07
N ALA A 60 18.83 17.96 13.03
CA ALA A 60 18.15 17.07 13.96
C ALA A 60 18.76 17.21 15.37
N CYS A 61 17.92 17.17 16.39
CA CYS A 61 18.30 17.24 17.80
C CYS A 61 17.52 16.19 18.60
N LEU A 62 18.05 15.84 19.76
CA LEU A 62 17.36 15.02 20.74
C LEU A 62 16.74 15.90 21.82
N VAL A 63 15.51 15.59 22.21
CA VAL A 63 14.77 16.28 23.26
C VAL A 63 14.18 15.26 24.24
N PRO A 64 14.36 15.42 25.56
CA PRO A 64 13.78 14.53 26.55
C PRO A 64 12.26 14.70 26.62
N ARG A 65 11.56 13.63 27.00
CA ARG A 65 10.10 13.63 27.19
C ARG A 65 9.60 14.77 28.08
N SER A 66 10.35 15.10 29.14
CA SER A 66 9.99 16.13 30.12
C SER A 66 9.91 17.54 29.53
N GLU A 67 10.52 17.80 28.38
CA GLU A 67 10.51 19.10 27.70
C GLU A 67 9.40 19.21 26.65
N LEU A 68 8.60 18.14 26.47
CA LEU A 68 7.54 18.07 25.48
C LEU A 68 6.15 18.17 26.13
N SER A 69 5.20 18.73 25.40
CA SER A 69 3.80 18.72 25.81
C SER A 69 3.16 17.35 25.51
N ASP A 70 2.16 16.97 26.31
CA ASP A 70 1.39 15.74 26.07
C ASP A 70 0.73 15.73 24.68
N ALA A 71 0.29 16.90 24.19
CA ALA A 71 -0.26 17.04 22.85
C ALA A 71 0.76 16.69 21.75
N ALA A 72 2.01 17.16 21.86
CA ALA A 72 3.05 16.86 20.87
C ALA A 72 3.42 15.37 20.86
N ILE A 73 3.41 14.73 22.04
CA ILE A 73 3.68 13.30 22.19
C ILE A 73 2.54 12.47 21.58
N GLN A 74 1.28 12.91 21.77
CA GLN A 74 0.12 12.22 21.20
C GLN A 74 0.12 12.31 19.67
N GLU A 75 0.38 13.49 19.11
CA GLU A 75 0.53 13.69 17.66
C GLU A 75 1.61 12.78 17.06
N PHE A 76 2.76 12.66 17.73
CA PHE A 76 3.83 11.75 17.33
C PHE A 76 3.37 10.28 17.31
N LYS A 77 2.63 9.85 18.33
CA LYS A 77 2.12 8.47 18.40
C LYS A 77 1.14 8.17 17.28
N GLU A 78 0.23 9.10 16.99
CA GLU A 78 -0.75 8.98 15.92
C GLU A 78 -0.07 8.92 14.56
N SER A 79 0.90 9.81 14.29
CA SER A 79 1.69 9.79 13.06
C SER A 79 2.48 8.49 12.91
N ARG A 80 3.15 8.01 13.97
CA ARG A 80 3.89 6.74 13.93
C ARG A 80 2.96 5.56 13.70
N GLN A 81 1.80 5.53 14.36
CA GLN A 81 0.84 4.44 14.17
C GLN A 81 0.30 4.42 12.74
N ALA A 82 -0.03 5.57 12.17
CA ALA A 82 -0.47 5.67 10.78
C ALA A 82 0.59 5.11 9.81
N MET A 83 1.88 5.37 10.06
CA MET A 83 2.95 4.79 9.25
C MET A 83 3.08 3.27 9.40
N ILE A 84 2.89 2.74 10.61
CA ILE A 84 2.90 1.29 10.86
C ILE A 84 1.75 0.63 10.11
N ASP A 85 0.55 1.24 10.19
CA ASP A 85 -0.64 0.75 9.52
C ASP A 85 -0.46 0.77 7.99
N GLU A 86 0.09 1.86 7.44
CA GLU A 86 0.41 1.97 6.01
C GLU A 86 1.45 0.92 5.58
N ALA A 87 2.51 0.72 6.36
CA ALA A 87 3.51 -0.30 6.07
C ALA A 87 2.93 -1.72 6.14
N ALA A 88 2.00 -1.98 7.08
CA ALA A 88 1.30 -3.25 7.18
C ALA A 88 0.38 -3.49 5.96
N GLU A 89 -0.37 -2.47 5.53
CA GLU A 89 -1.21 -2.52 4.33
C GLU A 89 -0.37 -2.78 3.07
N GLN A 90 0.76 -2.09 2.92
CA GLN A 90 1.69 -2.31 1.80
C GLN A 90 2.29 -3.73 1.82
N ALA A 91 2.61 -4.26 2.99
CA ALA A 91 3.12 -5.62 3.15
C ALA A 91 2.05 -6.68 2.79
N GLU A 92 0.80 -6.46 3.18
CA GLU A 92 -0.33 -7.31 2.81
C GLU A 92 -0.58 -7.28 1.29
N GLU A 93 -0.55 -6.10 0.69
CA GLU A 93 -0.73 -5.91 -0.75
C GLU A 93 0.41 -6.57 -1.55
N LEU A 94 1.66 -6.46 -1.08
CA LEU A 94 2.82 -7.15 -1.67
C LEU A 94 2.69 -8.67 -1.56
N LYS A 95 2.22 -9.18 -0.42
CA LYS A 95 1.96 -10.61 -0.23
C LYS A 95 0.88 -11.09 -1.21
N ALA A 96 -0.24 -10.38 -1.30
CA ALA A 96 -1.31 -10.70 -2.22
C ALA A 96 -0.83 -10.70 -3.68
N LYS A 97 0.04 -9.76 -4.07
CA LYS A 97 0.67 -9.72 -5.39
C LYS A 97 1.51 -10.96 -5.68
N ASN A 98 2.33 -11.39 -4.72
CA ASN A 98 3.17 -12.58 -4.87
C ASN A 98 2.31 -13.84 -4.99
N ASP A 99 1.29 -13.97 -4.13
CA ASP A 99 0.35 -15.09 -4.16
C ASP A 99 -0.45 -15.13 -5.47
N PHE A 100 -0.90 -13.96 -5.95
CA PHE A 100 -1.53 -13.83 -7.27
C PHE A 100 -0.60 -14.29 -8.38
N THR A 101 0.64 -13.79 -8.42
CA THR A 101 1.60 -14.11 -9.48
C THR A 101 1.88 -15.61 -9.53
N ASN A 102 2.06 -16.23 -8.37
CA ASN A 102 2.30 -17.66 -8.25
C ASN A 102 1.09 -18.49 -8.69
N LEU A 103 -0.13 -18.12 -8.28
CA LEU A 103 -1.34 -18.84 -8.64
C LEU A 103 -1.69 -18.66 -10.12
N HIS A 104 -1.64 -17.43 -10.63
CA HIS A 104 -1.88 -17.10 -12.03
C HIS A 104 -0.93 -17.88 -12.95
N GLY A 105 0.37 -17.93 -12.62
CA GLY A 105 1.35 -18.70 -13.37
C GLY A 105 1.03 -20.20 -13.42
N LYS A 106 0.66 -20.79 -12.27
CA LYS A 106 0.24 -22.21 -12.21
C LYS A 106 -1.00 -22.47 -13.06
N MET A 107 -2.01 -21.61 -12.97
CA MET A 107 -3.26 -21.76 -13.72
C MET A 107 -3.07 -21.55 -15.22
N THR A 108 -2.18 -20.62 -15.60
CA THR A 108 -1.79 -20.40 -17.00
C THR A 108 -1.10 -21.65 -17.57
N HIS A 109 -0.16 -22.23 -16.82
CA HIS A 109 0.50 -23.48 -17.25
C HIS A 109 -0.47 -24.67 -17.34
N ALA A 110 -1.50 -24.69 -16.48
CA ALA A 110 -2.57 -25.68 -16.53
C ALA A 110 -3.61 -25.43 -17.65
N GLY A 111 -3.46 -24.37 -18.44
CA GLY A 111 -4.38 -24.06 -19.55
C GLY A 111 -5.76 -23.56 -19.09
N VAL A 112 -5.86 -22.99 -17.89
CA VAL A 112 -7.12 -22.46 -17.35
C VAL A 112 -7.59 -21.22 -18.11
N PHE A 113 -6.66 -20.41 -18.62
CA PHE A 113 -6.95 -19.17 -19.32
C PHE A 113 -6.90 -19.34 -20.85
N PRO A 114 -7.74 -18.60 -21.61
CA PRO A 114 -8.77 -17.67 -21.14
C PRO A 114 -9.97 -18.42 -20.53
N ILE A 115 -10.53 -17.87 -19.46
CA ILE A 115 -11.78 -18.40 -18.87
C ILE A 115 -12.99 -18.04 -19.75
N GLU A 116 -14.00 -18.90 -19.74
CA GLU A 116 -15.27 -18.62 -20.40
C GLU A 116 -15.99 -17.47 -19.69
N LEU A 117 -16.29 -16.42 -20.44
CA LEU A 117 -17.15 -15.33 -19.97
C LEU A 117 -18.61 -15.71 -20.21
N GLY A 118 -19.48 -15.33 -19.27
CA GLY A 118 -20.92 -15.45 -19.45
C GLY A 118 -21.42 -14.53 -20.56
N ARG A 119 -22.74 -14.50 -20.76
CA ARG A 119 -23.35 -13.55 -21.71
C ARG A 119 -22.94 -12.13 -21.33
N THR A 120 -22.17 -11.47 -22.19
CA THR A 120 -21.77 -10.09 -21.96
C THR A 120 -22.97 -9.17 -22.10
N VAL A 121 -23.19 -8.33 -21.10
CA VAL A 121 -24.16 -7.24 -21.15
C VAL A 121 -23.47 -5.94 -20.75
N MET A 122 -24.01 -4.82 -21.21
CA MET A 122 -23.56 -3.50 -20.83
C MET A 122 -24.71 -2.72 -20.20
N SER A 123 -24.40 -1.85 -19.24
CA SER A 123 -25.35 -0.83 -18.79
C SER A 123 -25.72 0.12 -19.95
N GLY A 124 -26.86 0.80 -19.82
CA GLY A 124 -27.31 1.77 -20.81
C GLY A 124 -26.30 2.91 -20.99
N ALA A 125 -25.73 3.41 -19.89
CA ALA A 125 -24.74 4.48 -19.92
C ALA A 125 -23.41 4.03 -20.56
N THR A 126 -22.94 2.82 -20.23
CA THR A 126 -21.75 2.22 -20.87
C THR A 126 -21.96 2.08 -22.38
N ASN A 127 -23.14 1.64 -22.82
CA ASN A 127 -23.43 1.54 -24.25
C ASN A 127 -23.50 2.92 -24.92
N ALA A 128 -24.08 3.93 -24.26
CA ALA A 128 -24.17 5.30 -24.78
C ALA A 128 -22.78 5.91 -25.03
N LEU A 129 -21.86 5.78 -24.06
CA LEU A 129 -20.48 6.29 -24.20
C LEU A 129 -19.72 5.62 -25.36
N MET A 130 -19.98 4.34 -25.61
CA MET A 130 -19.42 3.65 -26.78
C MET A 130 -19.98 4.22 -28.10
N GLN A 131 -21.28 4.48 -28.15
CA GLN A 131 -21.94 5.08 -29.33
C GLN A 131 -21.47 6.51 -29.60
N GLU A 132 -21.14 7.27 -28.54
CA GLU A 132 -20.55 8.61 -28.60
C GLU A 132 -19.05 8.58 -28.99
N GLY A 133 -18.45 7.40 -29.14
CA GLY A 133 -17.06 7.24 -29.56
C GLY A 133 -16.03 7.48 -28.45
N ARG A 134 -16.43 7.46 -27.16
CA ARG A 134 -15.47 7.53 -26.03
C ARG A 134 -14.50 6.35 -26.03
N TYR A 135 -14.99 5.19 -26.42
CA TYR A 135 -14.19 4.00 -26.73
C TYR A 135 -14.89 3.18 -27.79
N SER A 136 -14.14 2.33 -28.47
CA SER A 136 -14.61 1.45 -29.55
C SER A 136 -15.02 0.08 -29.03
N LEU A 137 -15.79 -0.65 -29.85
CA LEU A 137 -16.11 -2.06 -29.61
C LEU A 137 -14.83 -2.92 -29.51
N GLN A 138 -13.81 -2.63 -30.31
CA GLN A 138 -12.54 -3.36 -30.27
C GLN A 138 -11.84 -3.19 -28.92
N GLN A 139 -11.79 -1.95 -28.39
CA GLN A 139 -11.21 -1.69 -27.07
C GLN A 139 -11.96 -2.41 -25.95
N LEU A 140 -13.29 -2.53 -26.06
CA LEU A 140 -14.10 -3.30 -25.12
C LEU A 140 -13.82 -4.82 -25.23
N GLN A 141 -13.69 -5.34 -26.45
CA GLN A 141 -13.34 -6.75 -26.68
C GLN A 141 -11.95 -7.08 -26.13
N ASP A 142 -10.97 -6.20 -26.35
CA ASP A 142 -9.61 -6.36 -25.81
C ASP A 142 -9.62 -6.32 -24.28
N LEU A 143 -10.45 -5.47 -23.67
CA LEU A 143 -10.67 -5.44 -22.21
C LEU A 143 -11.26 -6.76 -21.70
N LEU A 144 -12.32 -7.27 -22.34
CA LEU A 144 -12.95 -8.53 -21.94
C LEU A 144 -11.99 -9.71 -22.11
N TYR A 145 -11.18 -9.71 -23.17
CA TYR A 145 -10.12 -10.69 -23.35
C TYR A 145 -9.09 -10.62 -22.21
N ARG A 146 -8.57 -9.44 -21.88
CA ARG A 146 -7.66 -9.24 -20.74
C ARG A 146 -8.26 -9.74 -19.42
N HIS A 147 -9.54 -9.46 -19.17
CA HIS A 147 -10.28 -10.00 -18.03
C HIS A 147 -10.32 -11.53 -18.05
N SER A 148 -10.66 -12.13 -19.19
CA SER A 148 -10.67 -13.59 -19.36
C SER A 148 -9.30 -14.23 -19.16
N THR A 149 -8.20 -13.49 -19.32
CA THR A 149 -6.84 -13.98 -19.06
C THR A 149 -6.36 -13.76 -17.63
N GLY A 150 -7.20 -13.21 -16.76
CA GLY A 150 -6.91 -13.01 -15.35
C GLY A 150 -6.22 -11.69 -15.00
N GLU A 151 -6.22 -10.68 -15.89
CA GLU A 151 -5.55 -9.40 -15.61
C GLU A 151 -6.22 -8.57 -14.50
N TYR A 152 -7.56 -8.60 -14.49
CA TYR A 152 -8.47 -7.94 -13.55
C TYR A 152 -8.28 -6.42 -13.35
N GLY A 153 -7.42 -5.78 -14.15
CA GLY A 153 -7.28 -4.34 -14.27
C GLY A 153 -6.74 -3.65 -13.01
N SER A 154 -7.41 -2.60 -12.52
CA SER A 154 -6.91 -1.69 -11.48
C SER A 154 -7.46 -1.95 -10.07
N VAL A 155 -8.11 -3.10 -9.82
CA VAL A 155 -8.44 -3.52 -8.45
C VAL A 155 -7.16 -3.91 -7.69
N CYS A 156 -7.19 -3.83 -6.36
CA CYS A 156 -6.05 -4.19 -5.52
C CYS A 156 -5.67 -5.68 -5.68
N TRP A 157 -4.45 -6.04 -5.32
CA TRP A 157 -3.95 -7.40 -5.48
C TRP A 157 -4.74 -8.42 -4.66
N ALA A 158 -5.27 -8.04 -3.50
CA ALA A 158 -6.18 -8.87 -2.73
C ALA A 158 -7.43 -9.26 -3.54
N ASP A 159 -8.05 -8.30 -4.25
CA ASP A 159 -9.22 -8.56 -5.10
C ASP A 159 -8.88 -9.42 -6.31
N LYS A 160 -7.73 -9.16 -6.94
CA LYS A 160 -7.25 -10.00 -8.05
C LYS A 160 -7.04 -11.44 -7.61
N LEU A 161 -6.44 -11.65 -6.43
CA LEU A 161 -6.22 -12.97 -5.87
C LEU A 161 -7.55 -13.67 -5.57
N ARG A 162 -8.52 -12.96 -4.98
CA ARG A 162 -9.88 -13.47 -4.75
C ARG A 162 -10.55 -13.91 -6.04
N ASN A 163 -10.43 -13.12 -7.12
CA ASN A 163 -10.94 -13.52 -8.43
C ASN A 163 -10.29 -14.81 -8.93
N LEU A 164 -8.96 -14.96 -8.85
CA LEU A 164 -8.31 -16.22 -9.27
C LEU A 164 -8.84 -17.43 -8.49
N GLN A 165 -9.00 -17.27 -7.18
CA GLN A 165 -9.48 -18.32 -6.30
C GLN A 165 -10.94 -18.70 -6.60
N SER A 166 -11.76 -17.75 -7.07
CA SER A 166 -13.16 -17.99 -7.41
C SER A 166 -13.36 -18.66 -8.77
N ILE A 167 -12.32 -18.82 -9.60
CA ILE A 167 -12.42 -19.42 -10.93
C ILE A 167 -13.08 -20.80 -10.90
N HIS A 168 -12.56 -21.70 -10.06
CA HIS A 168 -13.00 -23.10 -10.05
C HIS A 168 -14.40 -23.27 -9.46
N SER A 169 -14.76 -22.44 -8.46
CA SER A 169 -16.09 -22.45 -7.86
C SER A 169 -17.12 -21.65 -8.67
N LYS A 170 -16.70 -21.00 -9.77
CA LYS A 170 -17.49 -20.01 -10.51
C LYS A 170 -18.10 -18.98 -9.57
N GLY A 171 -17.33 -18.55 -8.57
CA GLY A 171 -17.75 -17.56 -7.60
C GLY A 171 -17.79 -16.16 -8.20
N TYR A 172 -18.26 -15.21 -7.39
CA TYR A 172 -18.28 -13.80 -7.76
C TYR A 172 -16.89 -13.29 -8.19
N MET A 173 -16.86 -12.44 -9.21
CA MET A 173 -15.66 -11.72 -9.63
C MET A 173 -15.96 -10.26 -9.93
N LEU A 174 -15.01 -9.40 -9.58
CA LEU A 174 -15.05 -7.98 -9.88
C LEU A 174 -13.70 -7.51 -10.40
N SER A 175 -13.72 -6.76 -11.50
CA SER A 175 -12.54 -6.09 -12.04
C SER A 175 -12.86 -4.67 -12.43
N ARG A 176 -11.85 -3.81 -12.48
CA ARG A 176 -12.00 -2.40 -12.89
C ARG A 176 -11.00 -2.09 -14.00
N TYR A 177 -11.43 -1.38 -15.02
CA TYR A 177 -10.59 -1.00 -16.16
C TYR A 177 -10.88 0.43 -16.58
N THR A 178 -9.88 1.11 -17.14
CA THR A 178 -10.04 2.43 -17.75
C THR A 178 -10.00 2.30 -19.27
N LEU A 179 -11.05 2.76 -19.95
CA LEU A 179 -11.13 2.85 -21.42
C LEU A 179 -11.51 4.26 -21.85
N GLY A 180 -10.68 4.89 -22.68
CA GLY A 180 -10.99 6.24 -23.19
C GLY A 180 -11.17 7.30 -22.10
N GLY A 181 -10.51 7.13 -20.94
CA GLY A 181 -10.67 7.99 -19.77
C GLY A 181 -11.92 7.70 -18.92
N VAL A 182 -12.65 6.63 -19.23
CA VAL A 182 -13.83 6.19 -18.48
C VAL A 182 -13.49 4.93 -17.69
N ASP A 183 -13.85 4.91 -16.41
CA ASP A 183 -13.68 3.73 -15.57
C ASP A 183 -14.92 2.84 -15.61
N LEU A 184 -14.68 1.56 -15.90
CA LEU A 184 -15.69 0.52 -16.03
C LEU A 184 -15.42 -0.60 -15.03
N TYR A 185 -16.47 -1.12 -14.41
CA TYR A 185 -16.47 -2.41 -13.75
C TYR A 185 -16.80 -3.53 -14.75
N VAL A 186 -16.12 -4.66 -14.60
CA VAL A 186 -16.52 -5.95 -15.17
C VAL A 186 -16.86 -6.85 -14.00
N GLU A 187 -18.13 -7.25 -13.93
CA GLU A 187 -18.69 -8.06 -12.86
C GLU A 187 -19.20 -9.39 -13.40
N MET A 188 -18.77 -10.49 -12.80
CA MET A 188 -19.31 -11.83 -13.09
C MET A 188 -20.00 -12.35 -11.84
N LEU A 189 -21.32 -12.55 -11.95
CA LEU A 189 -22.12 -13.13 -10.86
C LEU A 189 -21.82 -14.61 -10.69
N GLU A 190 -22.12 -15.16 -9.51
CA GLU A 190 -21.96 -16.58 -9.24
C GLU A 190 -22.61 -17.45 -10.34
N GLY A 191 -21.92 -18.51 -10.74
CA GLY A 191 -22.30 -19.38 -11.87
C GLY A 191 -21.89 -18.85 -13.25
N TRP A 192 -21.43 -17.60 -13.35
CA TRP A 192 -20.87 -16.99 -14.57
C TRP A 192 -21.80 -17.03 -15.78
N HIS A 193 -23.11 -16.96 -15.55
CA HIS A 193 -24.07 -16.92 -16.65
C HIS A 193 -24.02 -15.60 -17.42
N GLN A 194 -23.52 -14.54 -16.78
CA GLN A 194 -23.52 -13.18 -17.28
C GLN A 194 -22.24 -12.45 -16.85
N THR A 195 -21.70 -11.66 -17.76
CA THR A 195 -20.60 -10.73 -17.50
C THR A 195 -21.13 -9.32 -17.73
N MET A 196 -21.32 -8.55 -16.67
CA MET A 196 -21.82 -7.18 -16.71
C MET A 196 -20.66 -6.20 -16.87
N VAL A 197 -20.78 -5.28 -17.82
CA VAL A 197 -19.89 -4.12 -17.95
C VAL A 197 -20.70 -2.87 -17.64
N MET A 198 -20.26 -2.11 -16.64
CA MET A 198 -20.98 -0.92 -16.16
C MET A 198 -20.01 0.17 -15.73
N LEU A 199 -20.47 1.41 -15.66
CA LEU A 199 -19.67 2.50 -15.14
C LEU A 199 -19.43 2.31 -13.64
N VAL A 200 -18.29 2.78 -13.15
CA VAL A 200 -18.01 2.79 -11.71
C VAL A 200 -19.08 3.55 -10.91
N SER A 201 -19.67 4.59 -11.51
CA SER A 201 -20.74 5.39 -10.90
C SER A 201 -22.11 4.71 -10.84
N GLU A 202 -22.30 3.58 -11.53
CA GLU A 202 -23.57 2.85 -11.58
C GLU A 202 -23.66 1.71 -10.55
N ARG A 203 -22.56 1.44 -9.84
CA ARG A 203 -22.43 0.33 -8.89
C ARG A 203 -22.57 0.80 -7.45
#